data_AF-A0A381Y0T1-F1
#
_entry.id   AF-A0A381Y0T1-F1
#
_cell.length_a   1.000
_cell.length_b   1.000
_cell.length_c   1.000
_cell.angle_alpha   90.00
_cell.angle_beta   90.00
_cell.angle_gamma   90.00
#
_symmetry.space_group_name_H-M   'P 1'
#
loop_
_entity.id
_entity.type
_entity.pdbx_description
1 polymer ?
#
loop_
_entity_poly.entity_id
_entity_poly.type
_entity_poly.pdbx_seq_one_letter_code
_entity_poly.pdbx_strand_id
1 'polypeptide(L)'
;MTQIVGVDVGGTFTDLVLFDTETESVKISKVPSTPENQSFGVMKALDSISVTLESLDALIHGTTVTTNALLERKVSRVGLITTRGFRDVLELGRRTRPKPYGMTGSFECIIPRELRLEVGERVDCDGEVVEELNEADVLTAVKQLLESGAEALVIHFLHSYKNDSHERKAEEITRKTWPNSFVTRGSALVSEFREYERGTTAAINAGIQPVLHRYIERLQKKLKEGGYAKDLLVMQGNGGTVSSGIVAEDAVKTVMSGPASGVMAAAYTASQSGFSKVITYDMGGTSCDVGLIVNGIPQVTSELEIEYAMPIHIPMVDVHTIGAGGGSLALVNDAGLLQVGPESAGAQPGPICYGRGGKKPTITDANLVLGRLNPEALLAVDNPVSLGTVRNSLVEEVGAKLRLKNAEEIAAAIIRISNMNMAGALRLVSLARGYDPRGFALFAFGGAGALHA
;
A
#
# COMPACT_ATOMS: atom_id res chain seq x y z
N MET A 1 23.43 -9.87 -24.24
CA MET A 1 22.66 -8.73 -23.70
C MET A 1 21.52 -9.24 -22.87
N THR A 2 21.59 -9.08 -21.54
CA THR A 2 20.42 -9.23 -20.68
C THR A 2 20.03 -7.86 -20.14
N GLN A 3 18.90 -7.35 -20.63
CA GLN A 3 18.35 -6.04 -20.23
C GLN A 3 17.18 -6.24 -19.27
N ILE A 4 17.31 -5.68 -18.08
CA ILE A 4 16.32 -5.81 -17.00
C ILE A 4 15.81 -4.42 -16.67
N VAL A 5 14.48 -4.28 -16.66
CA VAL A 5 13.82 -3.04 -16.28
C VAL A 5 13.01 -3.27 -15.01
N GLY A 6 13.24 -2.43 -14.00
CA GLY A 6 12.37 -2.27 -12.85
C GLY A 6 11.59 -0.95 -12.98
N VAL A 7 10.28 -1.00 -12.78
CA VAL A 7 9.41 0.17 -12.78
C VAL A 7 8.62 0.20 -11.49
N ASP A 8 8.59 1.34 -10.81
CA ASP A 8 7.67 1.60 -9.72
C ASP A 8 6.72 2.74 -10.10
N VAL A 9 5.42 2.45 -10.08
CA VAL A 9 4.40 3.46 -10.33
C VAL A 9 3.80 3.92 -9.01
N GLY A 10 4.23 5.11 -8.58
CA GLY A 10 3.66 5.82 -7.44
C GLY A 10 2.56 6.81 -7.83
N GLY A 11 2.01 7.49 -6.81
CA GLY A 11 0.94 8.48 -7.01
C GLY A 11 1.36 9.77 -7.72
N THR A 12 2.65 10.14 -7.67
CA THR A 12 3.16 11.39 -8.28
C THR A 12 4.03 11.15 -9.50
N PHE A 13 4.94 10.18 -9.41
CA PHE A 13 5.89 9.85 -10.47
C PHE A 13 5.91 8.35 -10.73
N THR A 14 6.23 8.01 -11.98
CA THR A 14 6.66 6.68 -12.40
C THR A 14 8.17 6.70 -12.50
N ASP A 15 8.82 5.88 -11.68
CA ASP A 15 10.26 5.73 -11.59
C ASP A 15 10.67 4.43 -12.30
N LEU A 16 11.69 4.51 -13.14
CA LEU A 16 12.18 3.37 -13.93
C LEU A 16 13.70 3.29 -13.85
N VAL A 17 14.20 2.08 -13.65
CA VAL A 17 15.62 1.75 -13.75
C VAL A 17 15.80 0.64 -14.78
N LEU A 18 16.68 0.88 -15.76
CA LEU A 18 17.19 -0.13 -16.66
C LEU A 18 18.60 -0.50 -16.24
N PHE A 19 18.85 -1.80 -16.11
CA PHE A 19 20.19 -2.35 -15.92
C PHE A 19 20.54 -3.26 -17.10
N ASP A 20 21.66 -2.94 -17.75
CA ASP A 20 22.23 -3.76 -18.82
C ASP A 20 23.42 -4.53 -18.27
N THR A 21 23.26 -5.86 -18.16
CA THR A 21 24.24 -6.76 -17.54
C THR A 21 25.55 -6.89 -18.33
N GLU A 22 25.57 -6.55 -19.61
CA GLU A 22 26.74 -6.72 -20.47
C GLU A 22 27.62 -5.47 -20.43
N THR A 23 26.98 -4.30 -20.45
CA THR A 23 27.67 -3.01 -20.33
C THR A 23 27.85 -2.55 -18.89
N GLU A 24 27.22 -3.23 -17.93
CA GLU A 24 27.05 -2.81 -16.54
C GLU A 24 26.49 -1.39 -16.39
N SER A 25 25.75 -0.93 -17.40
CA SER A 25 25.22 0.42 -17.44
C SER A 25 23.85 0.50 -16.78
N VAL A 26 23.61 1.64 -16.11
CA VAL A 26 22.34 1.97 -15.47
C VAL A 26 21.76 3.19 -16.16
N LYS A 27 20.50 3.09 -16.59
CA LYS A 27 19.71 4.25 -17.04
C LYS A 27 18.51 4.43 -16.12
N ILE A 28 18.19 5.67 -15.79
CA ILE A 28 17.08 6.02 -14.92
C ILE A 28 16.14 6.93 -15.69
N SER A 29 14.84 6.69 -15.55
CA SER A 29 13.80 7.61 -15.99
C SER A 29 12.86 7.95 -14.84
N LYS A 30 12.43 9.20 -14.81
CA LYS A 30 11.38 9.68 -13.90
C LYS A 30 10.41 10.52 -14.71
N VAL A 31 9.19 10.05 -14.83
CA VAL A 31 8.11 10.75 -15.55
C VAL A 31 6.92 10.98 -14.62
N PRO A 32 6.13 12.05 -14.82
CA PRO A 32 4.88 12.22 -14.07
C PRO A 32 3.96 11.00 -14.23
N SER A 33 3.36 10.55 -13.14
CA SER A 33 2.34 9.49 -13.19
C SER A 33 1.10 10.00 -13.92
N THR A 34 0.37 9.08 -14.56
CA THR A 34 -0.87 9.34 -15.29
C THR A 34 -2.04 8.68 -14.54
N PRO A 35 -2.70 9.37 -13.58
CA PRO A 35 -3.68 8.75 -12.68
C PRO A 35 -4.85 8.10 -13.41
N GLU A 36 -5.28 8.67 -14.54
CA GLU A 36 -6.35 8.15 -15.38
C GLU A 36 -5.99 6.79 -16.00
N ASN A 37 -4.70 6.57 -16.28
CA ASN A 37 -4.20 5.29 -16.75
C ASN A 37 -2.68 5.21 -16.61
N GLN A 38 -2.23 4.57 -15.54
CA GLN A 38 -0.83 4.43 -15.18
C GLN A 38 0.03 3.72 -16.24
N SER A 39 -0.56 2.93 -17.13
CA SER A 39 0.19 2.28 -18.20
C SER A 39 0.79 3.28 -19.20
N PHE A 40 0.22 4.49 -19.35
CA PHE A 40 0.84 5.53 -20.17
C PHE A 40 2.14 6.04 -19.55
N GLY A 41 2.17 6.25 -18.22
CA GLY A 41 3.38 6.63 -17.48
C GLY A 41 4.50 5.61 -17.67
N VAL A 42 4.19 4.31 -17.57
CA VAL A 42 5.18 3.23 -17.81
C VAL A 42 5.75 3.28 -19.23
N MET A 43 4.91 3.34 -20.26
CA MET A 43 5.38 3.41 -21.65
C MET A 43 6.21 4.67 -21.90
N LYS A 44 5.78 5.82 -21.37
CA LYS A 44 6.52 7.09 -21.50
C LYS A 44 7.89 7.03 -20.82
N ALA A 45 8.00 6.33 -19.68
CA ALA A 45 9.27 6.12 -18.99
C ALA A 45 10.21 5.27 -19.84
N LEU A 46 9.71 4.17 -20.43
CA LEU A 46 10.47 3.31 -21.35
C LEU A 46 10.96 4.07 -22.58
N ASP A 47 10.08 4.87 -23.21
CA ASP A 47 10.41 5.66 -24.39
C ASP A 47 11.48 6.72 -24.10
N SER A 48 11.43 7.35 -22.92
CA SER A 48 12.33 8.45 -22.54
C SER A 48 13.81 8.06 -22.43
N ILE A 49 14.09 6.77 -22.22
CA ILE A 49 15.46 6.22 -22.21
C ILE A 49 15.72 5.31 -23.42
N SER A 50 14.81 5.33 -24.38
CA SER A 50 14.87 4.61 -25.66
C SER A 50 15.07 3.10 -25.48
N VAL A 51 14.28 2.47 -24.60
CA VAL A 51 14.27 1.01 -24.46
C VAL A 51 13.68 0.37 -25.72
N THR A 52 14.37 -0.60 -26.29
CA THR A 52 13.81 -1.49 -27.33
C THR A 52 13.12 -2.66 -26.63
N LEU A 53 11.80 -2.75 -26.73
CA LEU A 53 11.02 -3.73 -25.97
C LEU A 53 11.28 -5.17 -26.43
N GLU A 54 11.61 -5.36 -27.70
CA GLU A 54 11.95 -6.65 -28.29
C GLU A 54 13.25 -7.24 -27.71
N SER A 55 14.17 -6.38 -27.24
CA SER A 55 15.44 -6.80 -26.62
C SER A 55 15.36 -6.92 -25.10
N LEU A 56 14.22 -6.62 -24.49
CA LEU A 56 14.06 -6.63 -23.04
C LEU A 56 13.87 -8.07 -22.53
N ASP A 57 14.70 -8.47 -21.58
CA ASP A 57 14.65 -9.83 -21.03
C ASP A 57 13.71 -9.98 -19.85
N ALA A 58 13.52 -8.90 -19.08
CA ALA A 58 12.61 -8.88 -17.95
C ALA A 58 12.10 -7.46 -17.70
N LEU A 59 10.79 -7.35 -17.45
CA LEU A 59 10.14 -6.15 -16.94
C LEU A 59 9.48 -6.50 -15.60
N ILE A 60 9.99 -5.91 -14.52
CA ILE A 60 9.43 -6.01 -13.17
C ILE A 60 8.69 -4.73 -12.85
N HIS A 61 7.42 -4.88 -12.47
CA HIS A 61 6.52 -3.77 -12.27
C HIS A 61 5.98 -3.76 -10.83
N GLY A 62 6.37 -2.73 -10.08
CA GLY A 62 5.78 -2.32 -8.81
C GLY A 62 4.66 -1.31 -9.03
N THR A 63 3.61 -1.42 -8.21
CA THR A 63 2.44 -0.54 -8.31
C THR A 63 1.83 -0.29 -6.94
N THR A 64 1.37 0.95 -6.74
CA THR A 64 0.59 1.31 -5.55
C THR A 64 -0.92 1.24 -5.80
N VAL A 65 -1.38 0.74 -6.96
CA VAL A 65 -2.82 0.72 -7.33
C VAL A 65 -3.66 -0.02 -6.30
N THR A 66 -3.20 -1.18 -5.82
CA THR A 66 -3.98 -1.99 -4.88
C THR A 66 -4.03 -1.38 -3.49
N THR A 67 -2.89 -0.92 -2.95
CA THR A 67 -2.86 -0.20 -1.66
C THR A 67 -3.72 1.06 -1.71
N ASN A 68 -3.60 1.88 -2.77
CA ASN A 68 -4.37 3.12 -2.90
C ASN A 68 -5.87 2.85 -3.07
N ALA A 69 -6.26 1.83 -3.83
CA ALA A 69 -7.67 1.46 -3.98
C ALA A 69 -8.31 1.09 -2.63
N LEU A 70 -7.56 0.44 -1.73
CA LEU A 70 -8.03 0.11 -0.40
C LEU A 70 -8.17 1.35 0.49
N LEU A 71 -7.11 2.18 0.57
CA LEU A 71 -7.11 3.40 1.38
C LEU A 71 -8.16 4.42 0.91
N GLU A 72 -8.39 4.53 -0.40
CA GLU A 72 -9.40 5.42 -0.96
C GLU A 72 -10.80 4.81 -1.00
N ARG A 73 -10.96 3.56 -0.53
CA ARG A 73 -12.21 2.77 -0.62
C ARG A 73 -12.77 2.67 -2.05
N LYS A 74 -11.89 2.75 -3.06
CA LYS A 74 -12.20 2.59 -4.48
C LYS A 74 -12.01 1.14 -4.94
N VAL A 75 -12.65 0.23 -4.22
CA VAL A 75 -12.69 -1.20 -4.55
C VAL A 75 -13.91 -1.50 -5.42
N SER A 76 -13.86 -2.60 -6.16
CA SER A 76 -15.02 -3.11 -6.89
C SER A 76 -16.13 -3.56 -5.95
N ARG A 77 -17.37 -3.55 -6.45
CA ARG A 77 -18.52 -3.99 -5.65
C ARG A 77 -18.50 -5.51 -5.50
N VAL A 78 -18.36 -6.00 -4.26
CA VAL A 78 -18.19 -7.43 -3.95
C VAL A 78 -19.46 -7.99 -3.32
N GLY A 79 -19.82 -9.22 -3.70
CA GLY A 79 -20.78 -10.04 -2.97
C GLY A 79 -20.09 -11.09 -2.09
N LEU A 80 -20.74 -11.50 -1.00
CA LEU A 80 -20.30 -12.58 -0.13
C LEU A 80 -21.39 -13.66 -0.06
N ILE A 81 -20.99 -14.91 -0.27
CA ILE A 81 -21.76 -16.10 0.07
C ILE A 81 -21.09 -16.78 1.26
N THR A 82 -21.83 -16.94 2.36
CA THR A 82 -21.30 -17.53 3.59
C THR A 82 -22.31 -18.48 4.26
N THR A 83 -21.85 -19.18 5.30
CA THR A 83 -22.63 -20.12 6.09
C THR A 83 -23.80 -19.40 6.79
N ARG A 84 -24.98 -20.03 6.84
CA ARG A 84 -26.17 -19.47 7.51
C ARG A 84 -25.90 -19.08 8.97
N GLY A 85 -26.30 -17.87 9.33
CA GLY A 85 -26.06 -17.24 10.64
C GLY A 85 -24.71 -16.52 10.78
N PHE A 86 -23.87 -16.49 9.74
CA PHE A 86 -22.51 -15.92 9.79
C PHE A 86 -22.30 -14.73 8.85
N ARG A 87 -23.35 -14.18 8.21
CA ARG A 87 -23.23 -13.00 7.34
C ARG A 87 -22.62 -11.77 7.99
N ASP A 88 -22.70 -11.64 9.32
CA ASP A 88 -22.26 -10.45 10.06
C ASP A 88 -20.84 -10.59 10.64
N VAL A 89 -20.13 -11.69 10.38
CA VAL A 89 -18.75 -11.93 10.85
C VAL A 89 -17.80 -10.79 10.46
N LEU A 90 -17.86 -10.31 9.21
CA LEU A 90 -16.98 -9.25 8.71
C LEU A 90 -17.23 -7.88 9.38
N GLU A 91 -18.42 -7.68 9.96
CA GLU A 91 -18.80 -6.43 10.63
C GLU A 91 -18.63 -6.51 12.16
N LEU A 92 -18.89 -7.68 12.75
CA LEU A 92 -18.63 -7.91 14.18
C LEU A 92 -17.14 -7.96 14.48
N GLY A 93 -16.33 -8.44 13.53
CA GLY A 93 -14.88 -8.57 13.66
C GLY A 93 -14.48 -9.27 14.95
N ARG A 94 -13.52 -8.70 15.67
CA ARG A 94 -13.11 -9.14 17.01
C ARG A 94 -13.63 -8.22 18.13
N ARG A 95 -14.70 -7.46 17.86
CA ARG A 95 -15.27 -6.45 18.79
C ARG A 95 -14.25 -5.45 19.33
N THR A 96 -13.24 -5.13 18.51
CA THR A 96 -12.30 -4.05 18.74
C THR A 96 -12.96 -2.70 18.41
N ARG A 97 -12.23 -1.60 18.55
CA ARG A 97 -12.71 -0.25 18.16
C ARG A 97 -11.62 0.49 17.40
N PRO A 98 -11.97 1.35 16.41
CA PRO A 98 -10.98 2.15 15.68
C PRO A 98 -10.14 3.05 16.59
N LYS A 99 -10.77 3.54 17.67
CA LYS A 99 -10.11 4.33 18.70
C LYS A 99 -10.14 3.55 20.01
N PRO A 100 -8.98 3.39 20.69
CA PRO A 100 -8.95 2.71 21.99
C PRO A 100 -9.77 3.46 23.05
N TYR A 101 -9.87 4.78 22.92
CA TYR A 101 -10.65 5.67 23.80
C TYR A 101 -11.95 6.13 23.13
N GLY A 102 -13.03 6.20 23.92
CA GLY A 102 -14.40 6.52 23.46
C GLY A 102 -15.37 5.37 23.75
N MET A 103 -16.66 5.68 23.93
CA MET A 103 -17.69 4.64 24.18
C MET A 103 -18.26 4.04 22.89
N THR A 104 -18.11 4.74 21.75
CA THR A 104 -18.67 4.36 20.45
C THR A 104 -17.60 4.42 19.37
N GLY A 105 -17.83 3.70 18.27
CA GLY A 105 -17.02 3.74 17.07
C GLY A 105 -17.84 3.22 15.89
N SER A 106 -17.53 3.70 14.69
CA SER A 106 -18.12 3.23 13.45
C SER A 106 -17.01 2.94 12.46
N PHE A 107 -17.22 1.94 11.61
CA PHE A 107 -16.36 1.64 10.48
C PHE A 107 -17.22 1.10 9.34
N GLU A 108 -16.68 1.13 8.13
CA GLU A 108 -17.34 0.58 6.96
C GLU A 108 -16.66 -0.74 6.58
N CYS A 109 -17.44 -1.82 6.59
CA CYS A 109 -16.99 -3.11 6.11
C CYS A 109 -16.84 -3.09 4.58
N ILE A 110 -15.86 -3.80 4.04
CA ILE A 110 -15.60 -3.87 2.58
C ILE A 110 -16.83 -4.35 1.82
N ILE A 111 -17.56 -5.30 2.40
CA ILE A 111 -18.77 -5.85 1.81
C ILE A 111 -19.96 -5.34 2.64
N PRO A 112 -20.80 -4.46 2.06
CA PRO A 112 -21.96 -3.94 2.75
C PRO A 112 -22.95 -5.07 3.03
N ARG A 113 -23.71 -4.94 4.12
CA ARG A 113 -24.48 -6.03 4.69
C ARG A 113 -25.46 -6.67 3.71
N GLU A 114 -26.11 -5.88 2.87
CA GLU A 114 -27.05 -6.31 1.84
C GLU A 114 -26.45 -7.20 0.75
N LEU A 115 -25.12 -7.17 0.57
CA LEU A 115 -24.38 -8.04 -0.35
C LEU A 115 -23.77 -9.26 0.35
N ARG A 116 -24.11 -9.52 1.61
CA ARG A 116 -23.69 -10.70 2.38
C ARG A 116 -24.86 -11.67 2.50
N LEU A 117 -24.85 -12.70 1.67
CA LEU A 117 -25.89 -13.71 1.57
C LEU A 117 -25.47 -15.01 2.23
N GLU A 118 -26.47 -15.75 2.69
CA GLU A 118 -26.29 -16.97 3.47
C GLU A 118 -26.86 -18.15 2.70
N VAL A 119 -26.18 -19.30 2.80
CA VAL A 119 -26.64 -20.57 2.22
C VAL A 119 -26.74 -21.63 3.32
N GLY A 120 -27.70 -22.55 3.18
CA GLY A 120 -27.79 -23.73 4.04
C GLY A 120 -26.60 -24.66 3.78
N GLU A 121 -25.73 -24.77 4.77
CA GLU A 121 -24.50 -25.55 4.75
C GLU A 121 -23.92 -25.54 6.16
N ARG A 122 -23.25 -26.62 6.59
CA ARG A 122 -22.40 -26.59 7.79
C ARG A 122 -21.35 -27.70 7.79
N VAL A 123 -20.11 -27.31 8.05
CA VAL A 123 -19.01 -28.18 8.48
C VAL A 123 -18.61 -27.83 9.91
N ASP A 124 -18.24 -28.80 10.74
CA ASP A 124 -17.76 -28.59 12.11
C ASP A 124 -16.23 -28.39 12.21
N CYS A 125 -15.70 -28.26 13.43
CA CYS A 125 -14.27 -28.04 13.64
C CYS A 125 -13.38 -29.25 13.31
N ASP A 126 -13.93 -30.46 13.32
CA ASP A 126 -13.21 -31.68 12.96
C ASP A 126 -13.17 -31.88 11.44
N GLY A 127 -14.02 -31.15 10.71
CA GLY A 127 -14.13 -31.19 9.25
C GLY A 127 -15.28 -32.06 8.77
N GLU A 128 -16.13 -32.52 9.68
CA GLU A 128 -17.28 -33.36 9.36
C GLU A 128 -18.46 -32.51 8.88
N VAL A 129 -19.18 -33.03 7.89
CA VAL A 129 -20.36 -32.36 7.34
C VAL A 129 -21.53 -32.55 8.31
N VAL A 130 -22.05 -31.43 8.83
CA VAL A 130 -23.22 -31.39 9.72
C VAL A 130 -24.49 -31.11 8.91
N GLU A 131 -24.40 -30.24 7.90
CA GLU A 131 -25.47 -29.93 6.96
C GLU A 131 -24.86 -29.86 5.54
N GLU A 132 -25.37 -30.69 4.63
CA GLU A 132 -24.96 -30.69 3.23
C GLU A 132 -25.18 -29.32 2.57
N LEU A 133 -24.32 -28.96 1.62
CA LEU A 133 -24.49 -27.72 0.86
C LEU A 133 -25.80 -27.72 0.07
N ASN A 134 -26.66 -26.75 0.35
CA ASN A 134 -27.83 -26.48 -0.46
C ASN A 134 -27.44 -25.73 -1.75
N GLU A 135 -27.27 -26.48 -2.83
CA GLU A 135 -26.89 -25.94 -4.14
C GLU A 135 -27.91 -24.92 -4.71
N ALA A 136 -29.20 -25.06 -4.38
CA ALA A 136 -30.24 -24.14 -4.82
C ALA A 136 -30.13 -22.78 -4.12
N ASP A 137 -29.75 -22.76 -2.84
CA ASP A 137 -29.46 -21.53 -2.11
C ASP A 137 -28.27 -20.78 -2.75
N VAL A 138 -27.21 -21.51 -3.14
CA VAL A 138 -26.04 -20.94 -3.84
C VAL A 138 -26.47 -20.27 -5.15
N LEU A 139 -27.24 -20.96 -5.99
CA LEU A 139 -27.72 -20.41 -7.26
C LEU A 139 -28.59 -19.16 -7.06
N THR A 140 -29.44 -19.16 -6.04
CA THR A 140 -30.29 -18.03 -5.69
C THR A 140 -29.46 -16.83 -5.23
N ALA A 141 -28.49 -17.07 -4.35
CA ALA A 141 -27.58 -16.05 -3.86
C ALA A 141 -26.74 -15.43 -4.99
N VAL A 142 -26.21 -16.26 -5.90
CA VAL A 142 -25.46 -15.77 -7.07
C VAL A 142 -26.31 -14.84 -7.94
N LYS A 143 -27.56 -15.23 -8.25
CA LYS A 143 -28.48 -14.38 -9.04
C LYS A 143 -28.77 -13.06 -8.35
N GLN A 144 -29.07 -13.10 -7.05
CA GLN A 144 -29.36 -11.89 -6.28
C GLN A 144 -28.16 -10.94 -6.25
N LEU A 145 -26.93 -11.46 -6.13
CA LEU A 145 -25.72 -10.63 -6.14
C LEU A 145 -25.46 -10.01 -7.51
N LEU A 146 -25.70 -10.74 -8.60
CA LEU A 146 -25.62 -10.21 -9.97
C LEU A 146 -26.67 -9.12 -10.22
N GLU A 147 -27.91 -9.33 -9.82
CA GLU A 147 -29.00 -8.33 -9.89
C GLU A 147 -28.68 -7.10 -9.04
N SER A 148 -27.99 -7.31 -7.91
CA SER A 148 -27.48 -6.25 -7.06
C SER A 148 -26.20 -5.62 -7.63
N GLY A 149 -25.72 -5.99 -8.81
CA GLY A 149 -24.57 -5.36 -9.47
C GLY A 149 -23.20 -5.66 -8.85
N ALA A 150 -23.06 -6.77 -8.13
CA ALA A 150 -21.75 -7.24 -7.69
C ALA A 150 -20.88 -7.61 -8.90
N GLU A 151 -19.66 -7.08 -8.93
CA GLU A 151 -18.67 -7.34 -9.98
C GLU A 151 -17.79 -8.55 -9.66
N ALA A 152 -17.53 -8.78 -8.36
CA ALA A 152 -16.75 -9.89 -7.83
C ALA A 152 -17.50 -10.62 -6.71
N LEU A 153 -17.16 -11.89 -6.47
CA LEU A 153 -17.77 -12.73 -5.47
C LEU A 153 -16.73 -13.35 -4.53
N VAL A 154 -17.06 -13.42 -3.24
CA VAL A 154 -16.37 -14.21 -2.23
C VAL A 154 -17.24 -15.38 -1.80
N ILE A 155 -16.65 -16.57 -1.74
CA ILE A 155 -17.23 -17.75 -1.11
C ILE A 155 -16.41 -18.02 0.15
N HIS A 156 -17.05 -17.96 1.32
CA HIS A 156 -16.38 -18.10 2.60
C HIS A 156 -17.27 -18.83 3.60
N PHE A 157 -17.02 -20.12 3.79
CA PHE A 157 -17.72 -20.95 4.76
C PHE A 157 -16.89 -21.16 6.02
N LEU A 158 -17.56 -21.46 7.13
CA LEU A 158 -16.86 -21.85 8.35
C LEU A 158 -16.10 -23.16 8.14
N HIS A 159 -14.99 -23.30 8.84
CA HIS A 159 -14.18 -24.52 8.85
C HIS A 159 -13.67 -24.99 7.48
N SER A 160 -13.75 -24.14 6.44
CA SER A 160 -13.24 -24.46 5.10
C SER A 160 -11.72 -24.64 5.03
N TYR A 161 -10.98 -24.12 6.02
CA TYR A 161 -9.55 -24.42 6.19
C TYR A 161 -9.27 -25.90 6.50
N LYS A 162 -10.26 -26.60 7.05
CA LYS A 162 -10.19 -28.02 7.42
C LYS A 162 -10.80 -28.91 6.33
N ASN A 163 -11.96 -28.51 5.82
CA ASN A 163 -12.66 -29.19 4.73
C ASN A 163 -13.33 -28.16 3.81
N ASP A 164 -12.73 -27.92 2.64
CA ASP A 164 -13.20 -26.94 1.64
C ASP A 164 -14.13 -27.54 0.58
N SER A 165 -14.66 -28.76 0.78
CA SER A 165 -15.51 -29.44 -0.20
C SER A 165 -16.71 -28.59 -0.62
N HIS A 166 -17.39 -27.97 0.34
CA HIS A 166 -18.54 -27.11 0.09
C HIS A 166 -18.15 -25.80 -0.61
N GLU A 167 -17.02 -25.17 -0.24
CA GLU A 167 -16.56 -23.97 -0.94
C GLU A 167 -16.20 -24.29 -2.40
N ARG A 168 -15.54 -25.42 -2.66
CA ARG A 168 -15.24 -25.89 -4.03
C ARG A 168 -16.51 -26.15 -4.82
N LYS A 169 -17.51 -26.76 -4.19
CA LYS A 169 -18.78 -27.06 -4.86
C LYS A 169 -19.56 -25.77 -5.18
N ALA A 170 -19.62 -24.84 -4.23
CA ALA A 170 -20.23 -23.52 -4.44
C ALA A 170 -19.49 -22.73 -5.54
N GLU A 171 -18.17 -22.83 -5.61
CA GLU A 171 -17.35 -22.23 -6.67
C GLU A 171 -17.70 -22.85 -8.04
N GLU A 172 -17.79 -24.18 -8.14
CA GLU A 172 -18.17 -24.88 -9.37
C GLU A 172 -19.55 -24.42 -9.89
N ILE A 173 -20.52 -24.28 -8.98
CA ILE A 173 -21.87 -23.79 -9.29
C ILE A 173 -21.82 -22.34 -9.77
N THR A 174 -21.10 -21.49 -9.02
CA THR A 174 -20.95 -20.06 -9.32
C THR A 174 -20.33 -19.86 -10.71
N ARG A 175 -19.27 -20.59 -11.05
CA ARG A 175 -18.54 -20.44 -12.32
C ARG A 175 -19.39 -20.75 -13.56
N LYS A 176 -20.54 -21.42 -13.41
CA LYS A 176 -21.49 -21.68 -14.50
C LYS A 176 -22.32 -20.46 -14.88
N THR A 177 -22.48 -19.49 -13.99
CA THR A 177 -23.38 -18.33 -14.18
C THR A 177 -22.71 -16.98 -13.98
N TRP A 178 -21.61 -16.91 -13.22
CA TRP A 178 -20.87 -15.67 -13.03
C TRP A 178 -20.22 -15.21 -14.34
N PRO A 179 -20.31 -13.92 -14.72
CA PRO A 179 -19.96 -13.46 -16.06
C PRO A 179 -18.45 -13.31 -16.32
N ASN A 180 -17.62 -13.45 -15.29
CA ASN A 180 -16.18 -13.20 -15.35
C ASN A 180 -15.40 -14.14 -14.42
N SER A 181 -14.08 -13.97 -14.33
CA SER A 181 -13.20 -14.81 -13.50
C SER A 181 -13.14 -14.40 -12.02
N PHE A 182 -13.83 -13.32 -11.61
CA PHE A 182 -13.67 -12.67 -10.31
C PHE A 182 -14.46 -13.37 -9.20
N VAL A 183 -14.06 -14.61 -8.92
CA VAL A 183 -14.60 -15.45 -7.84
C VAL A 183 -13.45 -15.87 -6.94
N THR A 184 -13.46 -15.39 -5.70
CA THR A 184 -12.46 -15.73 -4.68
C THR A 184 -13.02 -16.81 -3.75
N ARG A 185 -12.38 -17.98 -3.74
CA ARG A 185 -12.62 -19.03 -2.74
C ARG A 185 -11.75 -18.77 -1.51
N GLY A 186 -12.37 -18.52 -0.36
CA GLY A 186 -11.66 -18.15 0.86
C GLY A 186 -10.58 -19.15 1.28
N SER A 187 -10.89 -20.45 1.25
CA SER A 187 -9.96 -21.55 1.55
C SER A 187 -8.78 -21.69 0.57
N ALA A 188 -8.95 -21.27 -0.69
CA ALA A 188 -7.86 -21.30 -1.67
C ALA A 188 -6.82 -20.21 -1.38
N LEU A 189 -7.30 -19.04 -0.92
CA LEU A 189 -6.46 -17.88 -0.66
C LEU A 189 -5.76 -17.97 0.70
N VAL A 190 -6.51 -18.29 1.76
CA VAL A 190 -6.00 -18.41 3.14
C VAL A 190 -6.65 -19.62 3.82
N SER A 191 -5.84 -20.61 4.17
CA SER A 191 -6.30 -21.82 4.89
C SER A 191 -5.99 -21.72 6.38
N GLU A 192 -6.61 -20.74 7.06
CA GLU A 192 -6.46 -20.53 8.51
C GLU A 192 -7.82 -20.60 9.23
N PHE A 193 -7.78 -20.99 10.52
CA PHE A 193 -8.99 -21.21 11.31
C PHE A 193 -9.82 -19.96 11.59
N ARG A 194 -9.19 -18.80 11.50
CA ARG A 194 -9.72 -17.47 11.79
C ARG A 194 -10.66 -16.98 10.69
N GLU A 195 -11.95 -17.15 10.90
CA GLU A 195 -13.04 -16.80 9.97
C GLU A 195 -13.09 -15.30 9.64
N TYR A 196 -12.91 -14.42 10.61
CA TYR A 196 -12.93 -12.97 10.36
C TYR A 196 -11.75 -12.52 9.49
N GLU A 197 -10.54 -12.94 9.83
CA GLU A 197 -9.30 -12.56 9.17
C GLU A 197 -9.20 -13.21 7.78
N ARG A 198 -9.55 -14.50 7.65
CA ARG A 198 -9.68 -15.20 6.36
C ARG A 198 -10.74 -14.53 5.48
N GLY A 199 -11.92 -14.25 6.03
CA GLY A 199 -13.03 -13.64 5.30
C GLY A 199 -12.71 -12.20 4.85
N THR A 200 -12.07 -11.42 5.71
CA THR A 200 -11.65 -10.05 5.37
C THR A 200 -10.55 -10.05 4.32
N THR A 201 -9.56 -10.95 4.42
CA THR A 201 -8.52 -11.11 3.39
C THR A 201 -9.12 -11.49 2.03
N ALA A 202 -10.09 -12.41 2.01
CA ALA A 202 -10.82 -12.80 0.80
C ALA A 202 -11.67 -11.65 0.23
N ALA A 203 -12.33 -10.86 1.09
CA ALA A 203 -13.07 -9.66 0.70
C ALA A 203 -12.16 -8.58 0.09
N ILE A 204 -11.00 -8.34 0.69
CA ILE A 204 -9.97 -7.43 0.16
C ILE A 204 -9.54 -7.90 -1.23
N ASN A 205 -9.18 -9.19 -1.38
CA ASN A 205 -8.76 -9.76 -2.65
C ASN A 205 -9.81 -9.57 -3.75
N ALA A 206 -11.06 -9.95 -3.48
CA ALA A 206 -12.16 -9.81 -4.43
C ALA A 206 -12.45 -8.34 -4.79
N GLY A 207 -12.28 -7.42 -3.83
CA GLY A 207 -12.50 -5.98 -4.05
C GLY A 207 -11.45 -5.35 -4.97
N ILE A 208 -10.19 -5.75 -4.84
CA ILE A 208 -9.08 -5.18 -5.65
C ILE A 208 -8.80 -5.97 -6.94
N GLN A 209 -9.23 -7.23 -7.02
CA GLN A 209 -8.97 -8.11 -8.16
C GLN A 209 -9.40 -7.49 -9.50
N PRO A 210 -10.62 -6.96 -9.68
CA PRO A 210 -11.01 -6.34 -10.96
C PRO A 210 -10.24 -5.04 -11.26
N VAL A 211 -9.91 -4.27 -10.22
CA VAL A 211 -9.12 -3.03 -10.33
C VAL A 211 -7.73 -3.32 -10.87
N LEU A 212 -7.05 -4.30 -10.26
CA LEU A 212 -5.71 -4.74 -10.68
C LEU A 212 -5.76 -5.39 -12.08
N HIS A 213 -6.74 -6.26 -12.33
CA HIS A 213 -6.88 -6.94 -13.61
C HIS A 213 -6.97 -5.96 -14.78
N ARG A 214 -7.87 -4.97 -14.72
CA ARG A 214 -8.02 -3.95 -15.77
C ARG A 214 -6.73 -3.17 -16.01
N TYR A 215 -5.97 -2.89 -14.95
CA TYR A 215 -4.73 -2.15 -15.07
C TYR A 215 -3.64 -2.98 -15.76
N ILE A 216 -3.42 -4.20 -15.26
CA ILE A 216 -2.39 -5.11 -15.76
C ILE A 216 -2.69 -5.53 -17.20
N GLU A 217 -3.94 -5.84 -17.53
CA GLU A 217 -4.36 -6.20 -18.89
C GLU A 217 -4.04 -5.08 -19.90
N ARG A 218 -4.32 -3.83 -19.55
CA ARG A 218 -4.01 -2.66 -20.40
C ARG A 218 -2.50 -2.49 -20.60
N LEU A 219 -1.70 -2.69 -19.54
CA LEU A 219 -0.25 -2.60 -19.62
C LEU A 219 0.33 -3.74 -20.47
N GLN A 220 -0.11 -4.98 -20.24
CA GLN A 220 0.27 -6.14 -21.03
C GLN A 220 -0.04 -5.94 -22.52
N LYS A 221 -1.23 -5.43 -22.86
CA LYS A 221 -1.63 -5.16 -24.24
C LYS A 221 -0.68 -4.16 -24.90
N LYS A 222 -0.37 -3.04 -24.25
CA LYS A 222 0.56 -2.03 -24.78
C LYS A 222 1.98 -2.55 -24.95
N LEU A 223 2.47 -3.33 -23.98
CA LEU A 223 3.79 -3.95 -24.06
C LEU A 223 3.86 -4.92 -25.26
N LYS A 224 2.82 -5.74 -25.47
CA LYS A 224 2.72 -6.63 -26.63
C LYS A 224 2.63 -5.87 -27.95
N GLU A 225 1.82 -4.81 -28.02
CA GLU A 225 1.74 -3.94 -29.20
C GLU A 225 3.08 -3.27 -29.51
N GLY A 226 3.89 -2.98 -28.49
CA GLY A 226 5.25 -2.46 -28.62
C GLY A 226 6.33 -3.52 -28.83
N GLY A 227 6.00 -4.80 -29.00
CA GLY A 227 6.97 -5.86 -29.33
C GLY A 227 7.56 -6.65 -28.15
N TYR A 228 7.15 -6.38 -26.91
CA TYR A 228 7.59 -7.17 -25.75
C TYR A 228 7.00 -8.59 -25.80
N ALA A 229 7.87 -9.59 -25.93
CA ALA A 229 7.47 -10.99 -26.14
C ALA A 229 7.35 -11.82 -24.85
N LYS A 230 7.87 -11.34 -23.72
CA LYS A 230 7.90 -12.09 -22.46
C LYS A 230 6.75 -11.71 -21.53
N ASP A 231 6.65 -12.43 -20.42
CA ASP A 231 5.69 -12.09 -19.37
C ASP A 231 6.13 -10.84 -18.62
N LEU A 232 5.16 -9.95 -18.34
CA LEU A 232 5.33 -8.88 -17.38
C LEU A 232 5.33 -9.49 -15.97
N LEU A 233 6.35 -9.18 -15.17
CA LEU A 233 6.43 -9.59 -13.77
C LEU A 233 5.89 -8.48 -12.88
N VAL A 234 5.09 -8.82 -11.88
CA VAL A 234 4.50 -7.88 -10.93
C VAL A 234 5.05 -8.14 -9.53
N MET A 235 5.49 -7.08 -8.86
CA MET A 235 6.02 -7.13 -7.50
C MET A 235 4.91 -7.46 -6.50
N GLN A 236 5.23 -8.31 -5.52
CA GLN A 236 4.36 -8.66 -4.40
C GLN A 236 4.84 -8.01 -3.10
N GLY A 237 3.93 -7.84 -2.15
CA GLY A 237 4.22 -7.36 -0.79
C GLY A 237 5.16 -8.27 0.00
N ASN A 238 5.35 -9.53 -0.40
CA ASN A 238 6.34 -10.44 0.19
C ASN A 238 7.77 -10.25 -0.36
N GLY A 239 7.99 -9.30 -1.27
CA GLY A 239 9.30 -9.02 -1.88
C GLY A 239 9.65 -9.91 -3.08
N GLY A 240 8.77 -10.85 -3.45
CA GLY A 240 8.89 -11.65 -4.67
C GLY A 240 8.14 -11.04 -5.85
N THR A 241 8.17 -11.74 -6.99
CA THR A 241 7.46 -11.34 -8.21
C THR A 241 6.63 -12.49 -8.78
N VAL A 242 5.53 -12.16 -9.46
CA VAL A 242 4.67 -13.14 -10.15
C VAL A 242 4.35 -12.70 -11.57
N SER A 243 4.07 -13.65 -12.47
CA SER A 243 3.57 -13.32 -13.80
C SER A 243 2.24 -12.57 -13.71
N SER A 244 2.15 -11.49 -14.47
CA SER A 244 0.96 -10.68 -14.69
C SER A 244 -0.25 -11.49 -15.18
N GLY A 245 -0.05 -12.67 -15.77
CA GLY A 245 -1.15 -13.55 -16.21
C GLY A 245 -2.01 -14.11 -15.08
N ILE A 246 -1.44 -14.28 -13.89
CA ILE A 246 -2.12 -14.87 -12.71
C ILE A 246 -2.19 -13.93 -11.52
N VAL A 247 -1.54 -12.75 -11.58
CA VAL A 247 -1.46 -11.81 -10.44
C VAL A 247 -2.83 -11.36 -9.92
N ALA A 248 -3.83 -11.29 -10.80
CA ALA A 248 -5.17 -10.87 -10.42
C ALA A 248 -5.91 -11.93 -9.59
N GLU A 249 -5.52 -13.20 -9.63
CA GLU A 249 -6.14 -14.27 -8.81
C GLU A 249 -5.89 -14.01 -7.32
N ASP A 250 -4.64 -13.66 -6.98
CA ASP A 250 -4.18 -13.33 -5.64
C ASP A 250 -3.78 -11.84 -5.54
N ALA A 251 -4.63 -10.94 -6.03
CA ALA A 251 -4.36 -9.50 -6.09
C ALA A 251 -3.97 -8.89 -4.73
N VAL A 252 -4.47 -9.44 -3.62
CA VAL A 252 -4.09 -9.04 -2.25
C VAL A 252 -2.60 -9.17 -1.98
N LYS A 253 -1.89 -10.09 -2.63
CA LYS A 253 -0.43 -10.25 -2.50
C LYS A 253 0.35 -9.07 -3.07
N THR A 254 -0.28 -8.18 -3.84
CA THR A 254 0.39 -6.98 -4.37
C THR A 254 0.27 -5.76 -3.47
N VAL A 255 -0.55 -5.85 -2.41
CA VAL A 255 -0.67 -4.81 -1.40
C VAL A 255 0.69 -4.61 -0.74
N MET A 256 1.09 -3.34 -0.58
CA MET A 256 2.40 -2.94 -0.05
C MET A 256 3.62 -3.40 -0.88
N SER A 257 3.46 -3.71 -2.17
CA SER A 257 4.57 -4.12 -3.04
C SER A 257 5.67 -3.07 -3.20
N GLY A 258 5.32 -1.78 -3.24
CA GLY A 258 6.28 -0.67 -3.31
C GLY A 258 7.25 -0.66 -2.12
N PRO A 259 6.76 -0.47 -0.87
CA PRO A 259 7.63 -0.48 0.30
C PRO A 259 8.40 -1.80 0.47
N ALA A 260 7.77 -2.95 0.16
CA ALA A 260 8.46 -4.24 0.16
C ALA A 260 9.66 -4.26 -0.78
N SER A 261 9.53 -3.72 -2.00
CA SER A 261 10.64 -3.64 -2.95
C SER A 261 11.80 -2.76 -2.46
N GLY A 262 11.49 -1.64 -1.78
CA GLY A 262 12.49 -0.78 -1.16
C GLY A 262 13.29 -1.51 -0.08
N VAL A 263 12.62 -2.30 0.76
CA VAL A 263 13.28 -3.13 1.78
C VAL A 263 14.13 -4.24 1.16
N MET A 264 13.64 -4.90 0.12
CA MET A 264 14.41 -5.92 -0.62
C MET A 264 15.68 -5.32 -1.25
N ALA A 265 15.56 -4.16 -1.88
CA ALA A 265 16.69 -3.44 -2.48
C ALA A 265 17.71 -3.00 -1.40
N ALA A 266 17.22 -2.51 -0.26
CA ALA A 266 18.07 -2.16 0.88
C ALA A 266 18.80 -3.38 1.45
N ALA A 267 18.14 -4.53 1.57
CA ALA A 267 18.75 -5.77 2.05
C ALA A 267 19.88 -6.25 1.14
N TYR A 268 19.66 -6.21 -0.18
CA TYR A 268 20.68 -6.52 -1.16
C TYR A 268 21.86 -5.55 -1.07
N THR A 269 21.59 -4.24 -1.14
CA THR A 269 22.62 -3.19 -1.15
C THR A 269 23.45 -3.19 0.14
N ALA A 270 22.78 -3.30 1.29
CA ALA A 270 23.42 -3.38 2.59
C ALA A 270 24.31 -4.61 2.73
N SER A 271 23.85 -5.79 2.28
CA SER A 271 24.64 -7.02 2.33
C SER A 271 25.90 -6.91 1.47
N GLN A 272 25.82 -6.31 0.28
CA GLN A 272 26.99 -6.01 -0.55
C GLN A 272 27.96 -5.02 0.11
N SER A 273 27.44 -4.18 1.00
CA SER A 273 28.21 -3.18 1.76
C SER A 273 28.72 -3.72 3.11
N GLY A 274 28.53 -5.01 3.40
CA GLY A 274 28.99 -5.66 4.63
C GLY A 274 28.07 -5.48 5.84
N PHE A 275 26.86 -4.94 5.65
CA PHE A 275 25.86 -4.76 6.71
C PHE A 275 24.78 -5.84 6.62
N SER A 276 24.74 -6.73 7.62
CA SER A 276 23.73 -7.80 7.69
C SER A 276 22.53 -7.45 8.58
N LYS A 277 22.62 -6.38 9.38
CA LYS A 277 21.55 -5.88 10.24
C LYS A 277 21.24 -4.44 9.89
N VAL A 278 20.06 -4.21 9.32
CA VAL A 278 19.66 -2.89 8.82
C VAL A 278 18.25 -2.54 9.24
N ILE A 279 18.05 -1.28 9.61
CA ILE A 279 16.72 -0.66 9.71
C ILE A 279 16.55 0.20 8.46
N THR A 280 15.52 -0.08 7.68
CA THR A 280 15.20 0.74 6.51
C THR A 280 14.40 1.96 6.93
N TYR A 281 14.65 3.08 6.28
CA TYR A 281 13.99 4.35 6.55
C TYR A 281 13.68 5.04 5.24
N ASP A 282 12.50 4.74 4.69
CA ASP A 282 11.99 5.40 3.49
C ASP A 282 11.13 6.58 3.92
N MET A 283 11.51 7.81 3.60
CA MET A 283 10.65 8.98 3.88
C MET A 283 10.31 9.71 2.59
N GLY A 284 9.02 9.72 2.29
CA GLY A 284 8.44 10.42 1.16
C GLY A 284 7.81 11.77 1.55
N GLY A 285 6.86 12.22 0.72
CA GLY A 285 6.11 13.45 0.96
C GLY A 285 4.94 13.29 1.93
N THR A 286 4.39 12.09 2.10
CA THR A 286 3.17 11.86 2.90
C THR A 286 3.41 10.94 4.08
N SER A 287 4.28 9.96 3.92
CA SER A 287 4.54 8.90 4.87
C SER A 287 6.03 8.61 5.03
N CYS A 288 6.34 7.85 6.07
CA CYS A 288 7.61 7.19 6.27
C CYS A 288 7.37 5.70 6.48
N ASP A 289 8.10 4.86 5.76
CA ASP A 289 8.03 3.41 5.80
C ASP A 289 9.31 2.85 6.42
N VAL A 290 9.15 2.02 7.45
CA VAL A 290 10.26 1.48 8.24
C VAL A 290 10.16 -0.04 8.27
N GLY A 291 11.27 -0.71 7.99
CA GLY A 291 11.38 -2.17 7.98
C GLY A 291 12.65 -2.62 8.68
N LEU A 292 12.69 -3.92 9.00
CA LEU A 292 13.83 -4.54 9.68
C LEU A 292 14.44 -5.65 8.81
N ILE A 293 15.76 -5.64 8.68
CA ILE A 293 16.54 -6.64 7.98
C ILE A 293 17.51 -7.27 8.98
N VAL A 294 17.48 -8.59 9.09
CA VAL A 294 18.33 -9.36 10.00
C VAL A 294 19.02 -10.46 9.23
N ASN A 295 20.34 -10.54 9.35
CA ASN A 295 21.19 -11.48 8.59
C ASN A 295 21.01 -11.34 7.06
N GLY A 296 20.79 -10.11 6.57
CA GLY A 296 20.54 -9.83 5.15
C GLY A 296 19.15 -10.21 4.66
N ILE A 297 18.25 -10.66 5.55
CA ILE A 297 16.90 -11.12 5.20
C ILE A 297 15.86 -10.14 5.78
N PRO A 298 15.03 -9.50 4.94
CA PRO A 298 13.88 -8.73 5.40
C PRO A 298 12.96 -9.57 6.29
N GLN A 299 12.53 -9.00 7.40
CA GLN A 299 11.53 -9.65 8.25
C GLN A 299 10.18 -9.67 7.56
N VAL A 300 9.41 -10.74 7.79
CA VAL A 300 8.06 -10.93 7.25
C VAL A 300 7.05 -11.06 8.37
N THR A 301 5.82 -10.62 8.13
CA THR A 301 4.65 -10.81 8.99
C THR A 301 3.52 -11.43 8.18
N SER A 302 2.70 -12.23 8.85
CA SER A 302 1.41 -12.70 8.31
C SER A 302 0.24 -11.91 8.89
N GLU A 303 0.49 -10.91 9.72
CA GLU A 303 -0.54 -10.07 10.32
C GLU A 303 -0.22 -8.61 9.94
N LEU A 304 -1.00 -8.08 9.00
CA LEU A 304 -0.96 -6.68 8.57
C LEU A 304 -2.37 -6.09 8.65
N GLU A 305 -2.51 -4.90 9.21
CA GLU A 305 -3.77 -4.16 9.19
C GLU A 305 -3.58 -2.86 8.40
N ILE A 306 -4.19 -2.76 7.22
CA ILE A 306 -4.04 -1.59 6.32
C ILE A 306 -4.84 -0.39 6.84
N GLU A 307 -6.06 -0.65 7.27
CA GLU A 307 -6.92 0.26 8.01
C GLU A 307 -7.71 -0.54 9.05
N TYR A 308 -8.36 0.16 9.97
CA TYR A 308 -9.19 -0.49 10.96
C TYR A 308 -10.21 -1.44 10.31
N ALA A 309 -10.24 -2.66 10.84
CA ALA A 309 -11.09 -3.76 10.39
C ALA A 309 -10.78 -4.28 8.97
N MET A 310 -9.56 -4.04 8.48
CA MET A 310 -9.00 -4.63 7.26
C MET A 310 -7.72 -5.44 7.55
N PRO A 311 -7.76 -6.47 8.41
CA PRO A 311 -6.64 -7.38 8.57
C PRO A 311 -6.42 -8.19 7.28
N ILE A 312 -5.16 -8.30 6.88
CA ILE A 312 -4.67 -9.14 5.79
C ILE A 312 -3.78 -10.22 6.39
N HIS A 313 -4.18 -11.47 6.18
CA HIS A 313 -3.52 -12.66 6.71
C HIS A 313 -2.69 -13.39 5.65
N ILE A 314 -1.71 -12.69 5.10
CA ILE A 314 -0.83 -13.22 4.04
C ILE A 314 0.61 -12.80 4.36
N PRO A 315 1.60 -13.70 4.21
CA PRO A 315 3.00 -13.35 4.41
C PRO A 315 3.41 -12.17 3.53
N MET A 316 3.88 -11.10 4.16
CA MET A 316 4.36 -9.88 3.54
C MET A 316 5.62 -9.38 4.24
N VAL A 317 6.44 -8.61 3.55
CA VAL A 317 7.56 -7.89 4.17
C VAL A 317 6.99 -6.98 5.24
N ASP A 318 7.60 -7.04 6.41
CA ASP A 318 7.13 -6.32 7.58
C ASP A 318 7.57 -4.87 7.53
N VAL A 319 6.69 -4.05 6.97
CA VAL A 319 6.86 -2.62 6.85
C VAL A 319 5.83 -1.91 7.71
N HIS A 320 6.30 -1.00 8.56
CA HIS A 320 5.45 -0.12 9.36
C HIS A 320 5.45 1.26 8.73
N THR A 321 4.27 1.69 8.30
CA THR A 321 4.04 3.03 7.73
C THR A 321 3.60 4.00 8.82
N ILE A 322 4.19 5.18 8.84
CA ILE A 322 3.80 6.29 9.71
C ILE A 322 3.36 7.47 8.84
N GLY A 323 2.31 8.18 9.26
CA GLY A 323 1.85 9.42 8.64
C GLY A 323 2.79 10.62 8.90
N ALA A 324 4.09 10.44 8.70
CA ALA A 324 5.12 11.44 8.88
C ALA A 324 6.00 11.50 7.61
N GLY A 325 5.74 12.46 6.73
CA GLY A 325 6.49 12.71 5.51
C GLY A 325 6.72 14.21 5.30
N GLY A 326 7.45 14.61 4.26
CA GLY A 326 7.80 16.02 4.02
C GLY A 326 6.62 17.00 4.03
N GLY A 327 5.44 16.57 3.57
CA GLY A 327 4.20 17.33 3.54
C GLY A 327 3.36 17.26 4.82
N SER A 328 3.78 16.56 5.87
CA SER A 328 3.03 16.51 7.13
C SER A 328 2.83 17.90 7.71
N LEU A 329 1.58 18.22 8.04
CA LEU A 329 1.17 19.55 8.52
C LEU A 329 1.64 19.78 9.94
N ALA A 330 2.21 20.96 10.20
CA ALA A 330 2.50 21.45 11.54
C ALA A 330 1.32 22.28 12.05
N LEU A 331 0.70 21.83 13.14
CA LEU A 331 -0.48 22.42 13.74
C LEU A 331 -0.28 22.62 15.24
N VAL A 332 -0.88 23.66 15.80
CA VAL A 332 -0.98 23.83 17.25
C VAL A 332 -2.43 23.52 17.62
N ASN A 333 -2.62 22.52 18.47
CA ASN A 333 -3.94 22.08 18.91
C ASN A 333 -4.54 23.05 19.95
N ASP A 334 -5.80 22.83 20.32
CA ASP A 334 -6.52 23.69 21.28
C ASP A 334 -5.88 23.73 22.68
N ALA A 335 -5.04 22.75 23.01
CA ALA A 335 -4.26 22.71 24.25
C ALA A 335 -2.92 23.47 24.16
N GLY A 336 -2.61 24.11 23.02
CA GLY A 336 -1.38 24.85 22.80
C GLY A 336 -0.15 23.98 22.53
N LEU A 337 -0.33 22.71 22.16
CA LEU A 337 0.76 21.79 21.84
C LEU A 337 1.01 21.74 20.34
N LEU A 338 2.28 21.83 19.93
CA LEU A 338 2.71 21.59 18.56
C LEU A 338 2.58 20.11 18.21
N GLN A 339 1.86 19.82 17.13
CA GLN A 339 1.69 18.51 16.53
C GLN A 339 2.14 18.57 15.07
N VAL A 340 2.78 17.49 14.60
CA VAL A 340 3.18 17.35 13.20
C VAL A 340 2.65 16.04 12.66
N GLY A 341 1.81 16.12 11.63
CA GLY A 341 0.99 14.99 11.17
C GLY A 341 -0.17 14.65 12.13
N PRO A 342 -0.95 13.60 11.84
CA PRO A 342 -0.82 12.71 10.69
C PRO A 342 -1.34 13.30 9.38
N GLU A 343 -2.05 14.44 9.44
CA GLU A 343 -2.53 15.13 8.23
C GLU A 343 -1.35 15.60 7.36
N SER A 344 -1.51 15.47 6.05
CA SER A 344 -0.51 15.87 5.05
C SER A 344 -1.11 16.88 4.06
N ALA A 345 -0.27 17.79 3.58
CA ALA A 345 -0.61 18.70 2.48
C ALA A 345 -0.71 17.99 1.11
N GLY A 346 -0.29 16.72 1.02
CA GLY A 346 -0.28 15.93 -0.21
C GLY A 346 0.62 16.53 -1.31
N ALA A 347 0.36 16.18 -2.56
CA ALA A 347 1.06 16.76 -3.71
C ALA A 347 0.40 18.07 -4.21
N GLN A 348 -0.89 18.27 -3.90
CA GLN A 348 -1.68 19.44 -4.26
C GLN A 348 -2.70 19.73 -3.14
N PRO A 349 -2.63 20.91 -2.48
CA PRO A 349 -1.75 22.03 -2.79
C PRO A 349 -0.29 21.83 -2.36
N GLY A 350 0.01 20.83 -1.52
CA GLY A 350 1.38 20.54 -1.06
C GLY A 350 1.98 21.61 -0.14
N PRO A 351 3.27 21.46 0.22
CA PRO A 351 4.04 22.45 0.97
C PRO A 351 3.91 23.88 0.43
N ILE A 352 4.00 24.87 1.31
CA ILE A 352 3.89 26.29 0.94
C ILE A 352 4.96 26.64 -0.09
N CYS A 353 6.18 26.14 0.12
CA CYS A 353 7.31 26.34 -0.76
C CYS A 353 7.14 25.79 -2.19
N TYR A 354 6.14 24.94 -2.44
CA TYR A 354 5.85 24.46 -3.81
C TYR A 354 5.02 25.46 -4.62
N GLY A 355 4.46 26.50 -3.99
CA GLY A 355 3.79 27.59 -4.69
C GLY A 355 2.47 27.24 -5.39
N ARG A 356 1.86 26.11 -5.02
CA ARG A 356 0.57 25.64 -5.58
C ARG A 356 -0.63 26.04 -4.73
N GLY A 357 -0.50 27.08 -3.91
CA GLY A 357 -1.56 27.60 -3.04
C GLY A 357 -1.64 26.96 -1.65
N GLY A 358 -0.62 26.20 -1.24
CA GLY A 358 -0.51 25.69 0.14
C GLY A 358 -0.41 26.84 1.15
N LYS A 359 -1.11 26.72 2.28
CA LYS A 359 -1.16 27.78 3.31
C LYS A 359 -0.70 27.33 4.70
N LYS A 360 -0.71 26.02 4.96
CA LYS A 360 -0.36 25.45 6.26
C LYS A 360 1.11 24.99 6.25
N PRO A 361 1.93 25.32 7.26
CA PRO A 361 3.34 24.91 7.30
C PRO A 361 3.53 23.40 7.32
N THR A 362 4.58 22.92 6.65
CA THR A 362 4.95 21.50 6.56
C THR A 362 6.39 21.22 7.01
N ILE A 363 6.77 19.95 7.11
CA ILE A 363 8.16 19.52 7.36
C ILE A 363 9.11 20.04 6.27
N THR A 364 8.71 20.01 5.00
CA THR A 364 9.50 20.52 3.87
C THR A 364 9.70 22.03 3.98
N ASP A 365 8.67 22.78 4.38
CA ASP A 365 8.78 24.23 4.62
C ASP A 365 9.79 24.53 5.75
N ALA A 366 9.75 23.75 6.83
CA ALA A 366 10.72 23.88 7.93
C ALA A 366 12.15 23.56 7.48
N ASN A 367 12.36 22.50 6.69
CA ASN A 367 13.67 22.18 6.13
C ASN A 367 14.20 23.29 5.22
N LEU A 368 13.33 23.92 4.42
CA LEU A 368 13.70 25.04 3.57
C LEU A 368 14.10 26.28 4.39
N VAL A 369 13.33 26.63 5.43
CA VAL A 369 13.64 27.78 6.32
C VAL A 369 14.98 27.58 7.05
N LEU A 370 15.30 26.35 7.44
CA LEU A 370 16.58 26.00 8.08
C LEU A 370 17.76 25.89 7.09
N GLY A 371 17.55 26.14 5.79
CA GLY A 371 18.60 26.07 4.78
C GLY A 371 19.10 24.66 4.48
N ARG A 372 18.31 23.62 4.79
CA ARG A 372 18.66 22.21 4.49
C ARG A 372 18.34 21.81 3.05
N LEU A 373 17.54 22.63 2.37
CA LEU A 373 17.12 22.45 0.99
C LEU A 373 17.59 23.65 0.16
N ASN A 374 18.04 23.39 -1.07
CA ASN A 374 18.39 24.47 -2.00
C ASN A 374 17.11 25.15 -2.51
N PRO A 375 16.86 26.43 -2.18
CA PRO A 375 15.66 27.14 -2.62
C PRO A 375 15.57 27.26 -4.14
N GLU A 376 16.69 27.43 -4.85
CA GLU A 376 16.66 27.63 -6.31
C GLU A 376 16.19 26.37 -7.05
N ALA A 377 16.57 25.19 -6.56
CA ALA A 377 16.16 23.92 -7.13
C ALA A 377 14.68 23.57 -6.82
N LEU A 378 14.19 23.97 -5.64
CA LEU A 378 12.80 23.71 -5.21
C LEU A 378 11.80 24.74 -5.73
N LEU A 379 12.23 25.99 -5.90
CA LEU A 379 11.41 27.10 -6.38
C LEU A 379 11.41 27.21 -7.91
N ALA A 380 12.06 26.29 -8.63
CA ALA A 380 11.91 26.10 -10.08
C ALA A 380 10.55 25.48 -10.45
N VAL A 381 9.49 25.98 -9.83
CA VAL A 381 8.08 25.64 -10.04
C VAL A 381 7.39 26.81 -10.71
N ASP A 382 6.28 26.58 -11.41
CA ASP A 382 5.62 27.60 -12.23
C ASP A 382 5.25 28.90 -11.46
N ASN A 383 5.05 28.80 -10.14
CA ASN A 383 4.72 29.91 -9.25
C ASN A 383 5.65 29.95 -8.01
N PRO A 384 6.88 30.47 -8.11
CA PRO A 384 7.82 30.46 -7.00
C PRO A 384 7.32 31.29 -5.81
N VAL A 385 7.49 30.76 -4.59
CA VAL A 385 7.20 31.46 -3.34
C VAL A 385 8.50 31.92 -2.69
N SER A 386 8.56 33.18 -2.24
CA SER A 386 9.78 33.67 -1.59
C SER A 386 10.03 32.98 -0.25
N LEU A 387 11.30 32.80 0.12
CA LEU A 387 11.66 32.28 1.45
C LEU A 387 11.08 33.14 2.57
N GLY A 388 10.94 34.46 2.36
CA GLY A 388 10.27 35.37 3.30
C GLY A 388 8.79 35.04 3.50
N THR A 389 8.08 34.65 2.44
CA THR A 389 6.69 34.20 2.54
C THR A 389 6.57 32.94 3.39
N VAL A 390 7.43 31.94 3.16
CA VAL A 390 7.44 30.70 3.95
C VAL A 390 7.71 30.99 5.43
N ARG A 391 8.73 31.82 5.72
CA ARG A 391 9.03 32.28 7.09
C ARG A 391 7.84 32.95 7.76
N ASN A 392 7.16 33.87 7.06
CA ASN A 392 6.01 34.57 7.59
C ASN A 392 4.86 33.61 7.90
N SER A 393 4.59 32.65 7.02
CA SER A 393 3.54 31.64 7.27
C SER A 393 3.84 30.74 8.47
N LEU A 394 5.10 30.35 8.70
CA LEU A 394 5.48 29.62 9.92
C LEU A 394 5.18 30.44 11.19
N VAL A 395 5.52 31.73 11.16
CA VAL A 395 5.27 32.65 12.30
C VAL A 395 3.77 32.88 12.50
N GLU A 396 2.99 33.06 11.44
CA GLU A 396 1.56 33.34 11.53
C GLU A 396 0.77 32.12 12.02
N GLU A 397 0.99 30.95 11.42
CA GLU A 397 0.16 29.77 11.67
C GLU A 397 0.55 29.00 12.92
N VAL A 398 1.86 28.95 13.23
CA VAL A 398 2.42 28.20 14.37
C VAL A 398 2.98 29.14 15.43
N GLY A 399 3.81 30.10 15.02
CA GLY A 399 4.48 31.02 15.94
C GLY A 399 3.52 31.84 16.80
N ALA A 400 2.47 32.39 16.21
CA ALA A 400 1.49 33.22 16.90
C ALA A 400 0.81 32.48 18.06
N LYS A 401 0.53 31.18 17.87
CA LYS A 401 -0.11 30.32 18.88
C LYS A 401 0.87 29.90 19.97
N LEU A 402 2.14 29.67 19.62
CA LEU A 402 3.21 29.30 20.56
C LEU A 402 3.92 30.50 21.18
N ARG A 403 3.56 31.73 20.77
CA ARG A 403 4.23 32.99 21.15
C ARG A 403 5.70 33.05 20.72
N LEU A 404 6.03 32.39 19.62
CA LEU A 404 7.34 32.43 18.97
C LEU A 404 7.31 33.40 17.80
N LYS A 405 8.36 34.20 17.65
CA LYS A 405 8.49 35.20 16.56
C LYS A 405 9.59 34.87 15.56
N ASN A 406 10.48 33.94 15.92
CA ASN A 406 11.61 33.53 15.09
C ASN A 406 11.21 32.31 14.24
N ALA A 407 11.26 32.45 12.91
CA ALA A 407 10.85 31.40 11.98
C ALA A 407 11.78 30.17 12.03
N GLU A 408 13.09 30.38 12.21
CA GLU A 408 14.08 29.31 12.35
C GLU A 408 13.86 28.50 13.64
N GLU A 409 13.51 29.15 14.75
CA GLU A 409 13.16 28.46 16.00
C GLU A 409 11.91 27.60 15.84
N ILE A 410 10.87 28.14 15.18
CA ILE A 410 9.63 27.41 14.87
C ILE A 410 9.93 26.21 13.97
N ALA A 411 10.72 26.43 12.89
CA ALA A 411 11.12 25.37 11.98
C ALA A 411 11.90 24.26 12.70
N ALA A 412 12.85 24.62 13.57
CA ALA A 412 13.60 23.66 14.37
C ALA A 412 12.69 22.84 15.29
N ALA A 413 11.67 23.46 15.90
CA ALA A 413 10.69 22.76 16.72
C ALA A 413 9.86 21.76 15.90
N ILE A 414 9.41 22.14 14.70
CA ILE A 414 8.69 21.26 13.77
C ILE A 414 9.54 20.03 13.42
N ILE A 415 10.80 20.24 13.01
CA ILE A 415 11.73 19.13 12.69
C ILE A 415 11.97 18.25 13.91
N ARG A 416 12.15 18.83 15.10
CA ARG A 416 12.40 18.07 16.33
C ARG A 416 11.24 17.13 16.67
N ILE A 417 10.01 17.64 16.66
CA ILE A 417 8.81 16.82 16.91
C ILE A 417 8.66 15.73 15.86
N SER A 418 8.90 16.07 14.59
CA SER A 418 8.84 15.11 13.48
C SER A 418 9.84 13.97 13.67
N ASN A 419 11.10 14.29 13.96
CA ASN A 419 12.15 13.28 14.18
C ASN A 419 11.86 12.43 15.42
N MET A 420 11.26 12.99 16.47
CA MET A 420 10.83 12.22 17.65
C MET A 420 9.74 11.20 17.29
N ASN A 421 8.76 11.58 16.46
CA ASN A 421 7.71 10.68 16.00
C ASN A 421 8.29 9.53 15.15
N MET A 422 9.16 9.86 14.19
CA MET A 422 9.80 8.89 13.31
C MET A 422 10.72 7.94 14.10
N ALA A 423 11.52 8.45 15.03
CA ALA A 423 12.32 7.63 15.95
C ALA A 423 11.45 6.73 16.84
N GLY A 424 10.25 7.18 17.23
CA GLY A 424 9.27 6.36 17.95
C GLY A 424 8.85 5.12 17.16
N ALA A 425 8.66 5.26 15.86
CA ALA A 425 8.31 4.14 14.99
C ALA A 425 9.48 3.18 14.73
N LEU A 426 10.71 3.70 14.60
CA LEU A 426 11.90 2.86 14.57
C LEU A 426 12.00 1.98 15.82
N ARG A 427 11.61 2.49 17.00
CA ARG A 427 11.54 1.69 18.24
C ARG A 427 10.45 0.62 18.19
N LEU A 428 9.33 0.87 17.52
CA LEU A 428 8.24 -0.09 17.38
C LEU A 428 8.65 -1.28 16.50
N VAL A 429 9.39 -1.04 15.41
CA VAL A 429 9.88 -2.14 14.56
C VAL A 429 11.13 -2.83 15.09
N SER A 430 11.84 -2.24 16.06
CA SER A 430 13.04 -2.81 16.68
C SER A 430 12.80 -3.30 18.10
N LEU A 431 12.77 -2.40 19.08
CA LEU A 431 12.68 -2.72 20.51
C LEU A 431 11.44 -3.52 20.88
N ALA A 432 10.27 -3.20 20.32
CA ALA A 432 9.04 -3.94 20.63
C ALA A 432 9.09 -5.40 20.14
N ARG A 433 10.05 -5.72 19.26
CA ARG A 433 10.31 -7.06 18.73
C ARG A 433 11.55 -7.72 19.34
N GLY A 434 12.14 -7.11 20.36
CA GLY A 434 13.32 -7.64 21.05
C GLY A 434 14.66 -7.36 20.35
N TYR A 435 14.70 -6.45 19.36
CA TYR A 435 15.95 -6.07 18.70
C TYR A 435 16.55 -4.79 19.28
N ASP A 436 17.84 -4.82 19.61
CA ASP A 436 18.59 -3.64 20.03
C ASP A 436 19.09 -2.85 18.79
N PRO A 437 18.58 -1.62 18.54
CA PRO A 437 18.92 -0.85 17.36
C PRO A 437 20.40 -0.43 17.29
N ARG A 438 21.16 -0.46 18.39
CA ARG A 438 22.60 -0.16 18.38
C ARG A 438 23.41 -1.11 17.49
N GLY A 439 22.89 -2.30 17.23
CA GLY A 439 23.50 -3.30 16.36
C GLY A 439 23.10 -3.20 14.89
N PHE A 440 22.36 -2.15 14.49
CA PHE A 440 21.82 -1.99 13.14
C PHE A 440 22.39 -0.74 12.47
N ALA A 441 22.63 -0.82 11.16
CA ALA A 441 22.83 0.35 10.32
C ALA A 441 21.46 0.92 9.89
N LEU A 442 21.39 2.24 9.72
CA LEU A 442 20.21 2.90 9.15
C LEU A 442 20.40 3.04 7.63
N PHE A 443 19.49 2.49 6.84
CA PHE A 443 19.48 2.65 5.40
C PHE A 443 18.36 3.62 5.02
N ALA A 444 18.73 4.90 4.86
CA ALA A 444 17.79 5.97 4.56
C ALA A 444 17.63 6.17 3.05
N PHE A 445 16.39 6.17 2.58
CA PHE A 445 16.01 6.42 1.19
C PHE A 445 14.67 7.17 1.12
N GLY A 446 14.15 7.35 -0.09
CA GLY A 446 13.07 8.28 -0.34
C GLY A 446 13.56 9.72 -0.41
N GLY A 447 12.73 10.61 -0.96
CA GLY A 447 13.11 12.00 -1.25
C GLY A 447 13.44 12.83 0.01
N ALA A 448 12.91 12.45 1.17
CA ALA A 448 13.15 13.13 2.44
C ALA A 448 13.97 12.30 3.45
N GLY A 449 14.27 11.03 3.17
CA GLY A 449 14.91 10.14 4.14
C GLY A 449 16.24 10.66 4.66
N ALA A 450 17.15 11.00 3.74
CA ALA A 450 18.49 11.49 4.09
C ALA A 450 18.50 12.81 4.89
N LEU A 451 17.43 13.63 4.80
CA LEU A 451 17.33 14.89 5.55
C LEU A 451 17.05 14.67 7.05
N HIS A 452 16.55 13.49 7.40
CA HIS A 452 16.04 13.13 8.73
C HIS A 452 16.71 11.90 9.34
N ALA A 453 17.68 11.29 8.62
CA ALA A 453 18.44 10.12 9.03
C ALA A 453 19.37 10.36 10.24
#